data_AF-A0A920SZE7-F1
#
_entry.id   AF-A0A920SZE7-F1
#
_cell.length_a   1.000
_cell.length_b   1.000
_cell.length_c   1.000
_cell.angle_alpha   90.00
_cell.angle_beta   90.00
_cell.angle_gamma   90.00
#
_symmetry.space_group_name_H-M   'P 1'
#
loop_
_entity.id
_entity.type
_entity.pdbx_description
1 polymer ?
#
loop_
_entity_poly.entity_id
_entity_poly.type
_entity_poly.pdbx_seq_one_letter_code
_entity_poly.pdbx_strand_id
1 'polypeptide(L)'
;MPRGCVNGGIKVLEFTNRGDHAWEVFSALEKFCASELPDAILGAGSVLDAGTASMYIGSGACFIVGPVTNPDVAKVCNRRKIGYIPGCGTASEISAAEELGVDIVKVFPGSAVGGPGFVKDLLGPMPWSSIMPTGGVDITEESLRPWFESGVSAVGMGSKLVSNDILKDGAWDELETRSRDTVELIKSIRGR
;
A
#
# COMPACT_ATOMS: atom_id res chain seq x y z
N MET A 1 15.59 -1.09 -7.88
CA MET A 1 14.40 -0.55 -7.17
C MET A 1 14.08 -1.28 -5.86
N PRO A 2 13.59 -2.54 -5.80
CA PRO A 2 13.12 -3.15 -4.54
C PRO A 2 14.19 -3.22 -3.45
N ARG A 3 15.45 -3.47 -3.84
CA ARG A 3 16.60 -3.49 -2.91
C ARG A 3 16.80 -2.15 -2.19
N GLY A 4 16.70 -1.03 -2.89
CA GLY A 4 16.83 0.30 -2.27
C GLY A 4 15.73 0.54 -1.22
N CYS A 5 14.47 0.22 -1.55
CA CYS A 5 13.37 0.32 -0.59
C CYS A 5 13.60 -0.57 0.65
N VAL A 6 13.90 -1.85 0.43
CA VAL A 6 14.02 -2.85 1.50
C VAL A 6 15.22 -2.54 2.41
N ASN A 7 16.38 -2.21 1.85
CA ASN A 7 17.56 -1.83 2.62
C ASN A 7 17.34 -0.51 3.39
N GLY A 8 16.55 0.41 2.83
CA GLY A 8 16.11 1.62 3.50
C GLY A 8 15.02 1.38 4.56
N GLY A 9 14.58 0.14 4.78
CA GLY A 9 13.61 -0.22 5.82
C GLY A 9 12.15 -0.27 5.35
N ILE A 10 11.87 0.02 4.08
CA ILE A 10 10.53 -0.12 3.49
C ILE A 10 10.40 -1.54 2.91
N LYS A 11 9.85 -2.44 3.73
CA LYS A 11 9.74 -3.86 3.40
C LYS A 11 8.45 -4.25 2.66
N VAL A 12 7.40 -3.43 2.77
CA VAL A 12 6.11 -3.68 2.11
C VAL A 12 6.09 -2.96 0.77
N LEU A 13 5.92 -3.71 -0.32
CA LEU A 13 5.99 -3.20 -1.69
C LEU A 13 4.70 -3.53 -2.45
N GLU A 14 4.03 -2.51 -2.99
CA GLU A 14 2.87 -2.67 -3.89
C GLU A 14 3.35 -2.55 -5.35
N PHE A 15 3.22 -3.63 -6.13
CA PHE A 15 3.40 -3.60 -7.57
C PHE A 15 2.07 -3.34 -8.29
N THR A 16 1.96 -2.28 -9.08
CA THR A 16 0.68 -1.92 -9.72
C THR A 16 0.45 -2.65 -11.06
N ASN A 17 -0.64 -3.40 -11.17
CA ASN A 17 -1.12 -4.03 -12.42
C ASN A 17 -1.73 -2.98 -13.38
N ARG A 18 -0.89 -2.26 -14.13
CA ARG A 18 -1.34 -1.17 -15.04
C ARG A 18 -0.90 -1.31 -16.50
N GLY A 19 -0.03 -2.26 -16.82
CA GLY A 19 0.49 -2.45 -18.18
C GLY A 19 0.24 -3.88 -18.67
N ASP A 20 0.32 -4.06 -19.98
CA ASP A 20 0.31 -5.39 -20.58
C ASP A 20 1.46 -6.23 -20.00
N HIS A 21 1.22 -7.52 -19.82
CA HIS A 21 2.20 -8.46 -19.25
C HIS A 21 2.72 -8.10 -17.85
N ALA A 22 2.06 -7.21 -17.11
CA ALA A 22 2.48 -6.81 -15.77
C ALA A 22 2.58 -8.00 -14.78
N TRP A 23 1.81 -9.07 -15.00
CA TRP A 23 1.90 -10.29 -14.20
C TRP A 23 3.22 -11.06 -14.42
N GLU A 24 3.80 -11.01 -15.62
CA GLU A 24 5.09 -11.64 -15.94
C GLU A 24 6.23 -10.92 -15.21
N VAL A 25 6.19 -9.58 -15.26
CA VAL A 25 7.13 -8.72 -14.52
C VAL A 25 7.03 -8.98 -13.02
N PHE A 26 5.81 -9.08 -12.51
CA PHE A 26 5.58 -9.42 -11.11
C PHE A 26 6.14 -10.79 -10.75
N SER A 27 5.92 -11.82 -11.57
CA SER A 27 6.45 -13.17 -11.29
C SER A 27 7.98 -13.19 -11.27
N ALA A 28 8.64 -12.45 -12.16
CA ALA A 28 10.09 -12.32 -12.13
C ALA A 28 10.57 -11.55 -10.89
N LEU A 29 9.85 -10.48 -10.51
CA LEU A 29 10.15 -9.69 -9.32
C LEU A 29 9.95 -10.49 -8.02
N GLU A 30 8.89 -11.29 -7.93
CA GLU A 30 8.61 -12.14 -6.77
C GLU A 30 9.74 -13.15 -6.56
N LYS A 31 10.18 -13.86 -7.61
CA LYS A 31 11.30 -14.80 -7.52
C LYS A 31 12.58 -14.13 -7.08
N PHE A 32 12.86 -12.93 -7.61
CA PHE A 32 14.00 -12.13 -7.17
C PHE A 32 13.90 -11.74 -5.69
N CYS A 33 12.74 -11.26 -5.25
CA CYS A 33 12.54 -10.91 -3.83
C CYS A 33 12.70 -12.14 -2.93
N ALA A 34 12.12 -13.28 -3.30
CA ALA A 34 12.22 -14.51 -2.54
C ALA A 34 13.66 -15.01 -2.37
N SER A 35 14.52 -14.84 -3.39
CA SER A 35 15.93 -15.26 -3.32
C SER A 35 16.85 -14.22 -2.69
N GLU A 36 16.66 -12.94 -3.01
CA GLU A 36 17.62 -11.88 -2.70
C GLU A 36 17.19 -10.96 -1.56
N LEU A 37 15.88 -10.86 -1.29
CA LEU A 37 15.29 -9.93 -0.33
C LEU A 37 14.22 -10.65 0.51
N PRO A 38 14.59 -11.66 1.32
CA PRO A 38 13.64 -12.53 2.03
C PRO A 38 12.72 -11.78 3.00
N ASP A 39 13.11 -10.57 3.39
CA ASP A 39 12.33 -9.66 4.25
C ASP A 39 11.27 -8.86 3.48
N ALA A 40 11.26 -8.89 2.15
CA ALA A 40 10.33 -8.15 1.32
C ALA A 40 8.94 -8.80 1.34
N ILE A 41 7.93 -7.99 1.59
CA ILE A 41 6.52 -8.36 1.52
C ILE A 41 5.97 -7.74 0.23
N LEU A 42 5.90 -8.54 -0.83
CA LEU A 42 5.49 -8.08 -2.16
C LEU A 42 4.02 -8.37 -2.41
N GLY A 43 3.23 -7.33 -2.68
CA GLY A 43 1.81 -7.44 -3.03
C GLY A 43 1.51 -6.86 -4.41
N ALA A 44 0.32 -7.15 -4.91
CA ALA A 44 -0.15 -6.67 -6.21
C ALA A 44 -1.28 -5.66 -6.03
N GLY A 45 -1.12 -4.49 -6.64
CA GLY A 45 -2.08 -3.40 -6.64
C GLY A 45 -2.77 -3.19 -7.98
N SER A 46 -3.74 -2.27 -8.01
CA SER A 46 -4.61 -2.04 -9.18
C SER A 46 -5.42 -3.27 -9.59
N VAL A 47 -5.75 -4.14 -8.64
CA VAL A 47 -6.57 -5.35 -8.87
C VAL A 47 -8.05 -5.00 -8.70
N LEU A 48 -8.85 -5.31 -9.73
CA LEU A 48 -10.28 -4.96 -9.78
C LEU A 48 -11.21 -6.17 -9.73
N ASP A 49 -10.72 -7.36 -10.03
CA ASP A 49 -11.53 -8.57 -10.19
C ASP A 49 -10.84 -9.83 -9.63
N ALA A 50 -11.64 -10.86 -9.36
CA ALA A 50 -11.21 -12.11 -8.76
C ALA A 50 -10.24 -12.93 -9.62
N GLY A 51 -10.34 -12.85 -10.95
CA GLY A 51 -9.46 -13.54 -11.89
C GLY A 51 -8.04 -12.97 -11.80
N THR A 52 -7.93 -11.65 -11.87
CA THR A 52 -6.68 -10.92 -11.68
C THR A 52 -6.09 -11.18 -10.29
N ALA A 53 -6.90 -11.13 -9.23
CA ALA A 53 -6.44 -11.46 -7.87
C ALA A 53 -5.87 -12.89 -7.80
N SER A 54 -6.58 -13.87 -8.36
CA SER A 54 -6.15 -15.27 -8.37
C SER A 54 -4.81 -15.46 -9.11
N MET A 55 -4.61 -14.73 -10.22
CA MET A 55 -3.38 -14.76 -11.00
C MET A 55 -2.18 -14.25 -10.19
N TYR A 56 -2.31 -13.11 -9.51
CA TYR A 56 -1.23 -12.54 -8.70
C TYR A 56 -0.95 -13.37 -7.44
N ILE A 57 -1.99 -13.89 -6.78
CA ILE A 57 -1.83 -14.84 -5.68
C ILE A 57 -1.08 -16.09 -6.15
N GLY A 58 -1.45 -16.64 -7.32
CA GLY A 58 -0.74 -17.77 -7.94
C GLY A 58 0.70 -17.46 -8.32
N SER A 59 1.03 -16.18 -8.50
CA SER A 59 2.39 -15.68 -8.78
C SER A 59 3.19 -15.32 -7.51
N GLY A 60 2.64 -15.57 -6.31
CA GLY A 60 3.35 -15.38 -5.04
C GLY A 60 3.04 -14.08 -4.28
N ALA A 61 2.01 -13.31 -4.68
CA ALA A 61 1.64 -12.09 -3.96
C ALA A 61 1.26 -12.35 -2.49
N CYS A 62 1.88 -11.61 -1.57
CA CYS A 62 1.59 -11.67 -0.13
C CYS A 62 0.30 -10.95 0.26
N PHE A 63 -0.13 -9.97 -0.54
CA PHE A 63 -1.38 -9.22 -0.35
C PHE A 63 -1.87 -8.64 -1.70
N ILE A 64 -3.15 -8.28 -1.73
CA ILE A 64 -3.82 -7.68 -2.89
C ILE A 64 -4.35 -6.29 -2.52
N VAL A 65 -4.14 -5.30 -3.39
CA VAL A 65 -4.65 -3.93 -3.23
C VAL A 65 -5.56 -3.58 -4.41
N GLY A 66 -6.74 -3.08 -4.11
CA GLY A 66 -7.70 -2.58 -5.11
C GLY A 66 -7.88 -1.06 -4.99
N PRO A 67 -8.20 -0.35 -6.08
CA PRO A 67 -8.64 1.03 -5.99
C PRO A 67 -10.10 1.16 -5.48
N VAL A 68 -10.85 0.05 -5.46
CA VAL A 68 -12.24 -0.05 -4.98
C VAL A 68 -12.44 -1.35 -4.18
N THR A 69 -13.50 -1.43 -3.40
CA THR A 69 -13.96 -2.67 -2.75
C THR A 69 -14.68 -3.58 -3.74
N ASN A 70 -14.21 -4.82 -3.85
CA ASN A 70 -14.85 -5.87 -4.62
C ASN A 70 -15.04 -7.15 -3.78
N PRO A 71 -16.29 -7.58 -3.48
CA PRO A 71 -16.58 -8.79 -2.72
C PRO A 71 -16.00 -10.08 -3.33
N ASP A 72 -15.91 -10.18 -4.65
CA ASP A 72 -15.36 -11.37 -5.31
C ASP A 72 -13.84 -11.45 -5.13
N VAL A 73 -13.15 -10.30 -5.10
CA VAL A 73 -11.72 -10.23 -4.75
C VAL A 73 -11.52 -10.65 -3.29
N ALA A 74 -12.33 -10.10 -2.38
CA ALA A 74 -12.29 -10.45 -0.95
C ALA A 74 -12.48 -11.96 -0.75
N LYS A 75 -13.48 -12.56 -1.42
CA LYS A 75 -13.76 -13.99 -1.35
C LYS A 75 -12.56 -14.85 -1.79
N VAL A 76 -11.87 -14.49 -2.87
CA VAL A 76 -10.66 -15.20 -3.33
C VAL A 76 -9.53 -15.07 -2.32
N CYS A 77 -9.27 -13.84 -1.87
CA CYS A 77 -8.20 -13.53 -0.91
C CYS A 77 -8.42 -14.29 0.41
N ASN A 78 -9.63 -14.24 0.97
CA ASN A 78 -10.01 -14.93 2.20
C ASN A 78 -9.86 -16.45 2.09
N ARG A 79 -10.29 -17.06 0.98
CA ARG A 79 -10.11 -18.51 0.73
C ARG A 79 -8.65 -18.94 0.68
N ARG A 80 -7.75 -18.02 0.32
CA ARG A 80 -6.30 -18.26 0.22
C ARG A 80 -5.52 -17.73 1.43
N LYS A 81 -6.20 -17.11 2.41
CA LYS A 81 -5.57 -16.42 3.55
C LYS A 81 -4.56 -15.35 3.13
N ILE A 82 -4.88 -14.64 2.06
CA ILE A 82 -4.10 -13.49 1.56
C ILE A 82 -4.83 -12.22 1.97
N GLY A 83 -4.10 -11.23 2.47
CA GLY A 83 -4.69 -9.95 2.86
C GLY A 83 -5.23 -9.18 1.66
N TYR A 84 -6.43 -8.62 1.78
CA TYR A 84 -7.02 -7.73 0.79
C TYR A 84 -7.16 -6.33 1.38
N ILE A 85 -6.61 -5.34 0.67
CA ILE A 85 -6.61 -3.92 1.06
C ILE A 85 -7.40 -3.14 -0.02
N PRO A 86 -8.74 -3.16 0.02
CA PRO A 86 -9.58 -2.46 -0.95
C PRO A 86 -9.58 -0.94 -0.76
N GLY A 87 -9.85 -0.22 -1.85
CA GLY A 87 -10.06 1.21 -1.83
C GLY A 87 -11.50 1.58 -1.43
N CYS A 88 -11.63 2.56 -0.53
CA CYS A 88 -12.89 3.16 -0.12
C CYS A 88 -12.77 4.69 -0.09
N GLY A 89 -13.88 5.38 -0.36
CA GLY A 89 -14.02 6.84 -0.27
C GLY A 89 -15.07 7.31 0.75
N THR A 90 -15.83 6.41 1.36
CA THR A 90 -16.90 6.75 2.32
C THR A 90 -16.93 5.79 3.52
N ALA A 91 -17.55 6.23 4.63
CA ALA A 91 -17.74 5.39 5.83
C ALA A 91 -18.56 4.12 5.52
N SER A 92 -19.57 4.21 4.64
CA SER A 92 -20.39 3.05 4.25
C SER A 92 -19.58 2.01 3.47
N GLU A 93 -18.69 2.45 2.56
CA GLU A 93 -17.81 1.54 1.83
C GLU A 93 -16.76 0.90 2.75
N ILE A 94 -16.24 1.65 3.73
CA ILE A 94 -15.31 1.12 4.74
C ILE A 94 -16.00 0.03 5.57
N SER A 95 -17.20 0.32 6.09
CA SER A 95 -18.01 -0.66 6.83
C SER A 95 -18.32 -1.91 5.99
N ALA A 96 -18.69 -1.75 4.72
CA ALA A 96 -18.93 -2.87 3.82
C ALA A 96 -17.66 -3.68 3.54
N ALA A 97 -16.48 -3.05 3.47
CA ALA A 97 -15.21 -3.76 3.34
C ALA A 97 -14.88 -4.57 4.60
N GLU A 98 -15.08 -4.00 5.79
CA GLU A 98 -14.86 -4.68 7.08
C GLU A 98 -15.77 -5.91 7.23
N GLU A 99 -17.03 -5.84 6.77
CA GLU A 99 -17.96 -6.99 6.75
C GLU A 99 -17.44 -8.16 5.90
N LEU A 100 -16.62 -7.88 4.89
CA LEU A 100 -15.96 -8.90 4.05
C LEU A 100 -14.70 -9.50 4.71
N GLY A 101 -14.37 -9.09 5.94
CA GLY A 101 -13.19 -9.56 6.68
C GLY A 101 -11.89 -8.87 6.28
N VAL A 102 -11.96 -7.62 5.79
CA VAL A 102 -10.80 -6.79 5.49
C VAL A 102 -10.20 -6.22 6.77
N ASP A 103 -8.90 -6.44 6.98
CA ASP A 103 -8.19 -5.91 8.16
C ASP A 103 -7.76 -4.45 8.01
N ILE A 104 -7.36 -4.02 6.81
CA ILE A 104 -6.90 -2.66 6.53
C ILE A 104 -7.59 -2.13 5.28
N VAL A 105 -8.20 -0.96 5.39
CA VAL A 105 -8.86 -0.29 4.25
C VAL A 105 -7.97 0.81 3.69
N LYS A 106 -7.83 0.81 2.37
CA LYS A 106 -7.17 1.89 1.64
C LYS A 106 -8.16 3.04 1.44
N VAL A 107 -7.83 4.23 1.95
CA VAL A 107 -8.60 5.44 1.63
C VAL A 107 -8.00 6.06 0.37
N PHE A 108 -8.77 6.08 -0.72
CA PHE A 108 -8.28 6.46 -2.04
C PHE A 108 -9.34 7.16 -2.91
N PRO A 109 -8.98 8.25 -3.62
CA PRO A 109 -7.73 9.02 -3.52
C PRO A 109 -7.71 9.89 -2.25
N GLY A 110 -6.75 9.66 -1.35
CA GLY A 110 -6.74 10.16 0.03
C GLY A 110 -6.96 11.67 0.18
N SER A 111 -6.24 12.48 -0.61
CA SER A 111 -6.42 13.93 -0.58
C SER A 111 -7.77 14.42 -1.12
N ALA A 112 -8.39 13.68 -2.06
CA ALA A 112 -9.64 14.06 -2.69
C ALA A 112 -10.87 13.69 -1.86
N VAL A 113 -10.77 12.69 -0.98
CA VAL A 113 -11.87 12.19 -0.13
C VAL A 113 -11.91 12.83 1.25
N GLY A 114 -11.18 13.94 1.46
CA GLY A 114 -11.21 14.72 2.70
C GLY A 114 -9.92 14.69 3.52
N GLY A 115 -8.87 14.00 3.04
CA GLY A 115 -7.54 14.09 3.64
C GLY A 115 -7.46 13.51 5.07
N PRO A 116 -6.51 13.98 5.90
CA PRO A 116 -6.38 13.57 7.29
C PRO A 116 -7.63 13.84 8.13
N GLY A 117 -8.40 14.89 7.81
CA GLY A 117 -9.65 15.23 8.51
C GLY A 117 -10.69 14.13 8.41
N PHE A 118 -10.87 13.55 7.22
CA PHE A 118 -11.77 12.41 7.00
C PHE A 118 -11.41 11.22 7.90
N VAL A 119 -10.13 10.86 7.98
CA VAL A 119 -9.68 9.73 8.82
C VAL A 119 -9.96 10.01 10.30
N LYS A 120 -9.61 11.21 10.77
CA LYS A 120 -9.84 11.62 12.16
C LYS A 120 -11.32 11.54 12.54
N ASP A 121 -12.21 12.07 11.68
CA ASP A 121 -13.65 12.10 11.92
C ASP A 121 -14.28 10.70 11.81
N LEU A 122 -13.76 9.85 10.92
CA LEU A 122 -14.19 8.45 10.76
C LEU A 122 -13.83 7.60 11.98
N LEU A 123 -12.62 7.74 12.52
CA LEU A 123 -12.15 6.95 13.66
C LEU A 123 -12.87 7.31 14.97
N GLY A 124 -13.57 8.44 15.03
CA GLY A 124 -14.43 8.81 16.17
C GLY A 124 -15.51 7.75 16.46
N PRO A 125 -16.40 7.44 15.50
CA PRO A 125 -17.39 6.37 15.64
C PRO A 125 -16.87 4.96 15.27
N MET A 126 -15.76 4.85 14.53
CA MET A 126 -15.18 3.56 14.08
C MET A 126 -13.73 3.38 14.57
N PRO A 127 -13.46 3.37 15.89
CA PRO A 127 -12.10 3.32 16.43
C PRO A 127 -11.36 1.99 16.17
N TRP A 128 -12.06 0.96 15.72
CA TRP A 128 -11.48 -0.34 15.35
C TRP A 128 -10.93 -0.38 13.92
N SER A 129 -11.32 0.58 13.06
CA SER A 129 -10.91 0.60 11.66
C SER A 129 -9.41 0.86 11.53
N SER A 130 -8.74 0.08 10.69
CA SER A 130 -7.35 0.35 10.29
C SER A 130 -7.30 0.96 8.90
N ILE A 131 -6.77 2.18 8.82
CA ILE A 131 -6.83 3.00 7.61
C ILE A 131 -5.43 3.23 7.05
N MET A 132 -5.31 3.10 5.72
CA MET A 132 -4.11 3.43 4.95
C MET A 132 -4.47 4.42 3.81
N PRO A 133 -4.23 5.73 3.94
CA PRO A 133 -4.44 6.66 2.83
C PRO A 133 -3.44 6.40 1.71
N THR A 134 -3.88 6.57 0.47
CA THR A 134 -3.01 6.61 -0.72
C THR A 134 -3.48 7.71 -1.66
N GLY A 135 -2.55 8.46 -2.24
CA GLY A 135 -2.84 9.63 -3.06
C GLY A 135 -2.85 10.92 -2.24
N GLY A 136 -1.85 11.78 -2.48
CA GLY A 136 -1.61 12.98 -1.69
C GLY A 136 -0.73 12.80 -0.45
N VAL A 137 0.01 11.69 -0.36
CA VAL A 137 1.03 11.46 0.67
C VAL A 137 2.41 11.74 0.06
N ASP A 138 3.11 12.72 0.63
CA ASP A 138 4.50 13.05 0.33
C ASP A 138 5.44 12.52 1.43
N ILE A 139 6.75 12.52 1.18
CA ILE A 139 7.78 12.08 2.13
C ILE A 139 8.18 13.17 3.13
N THR A 140 7.61 14.38 3.01
CA THR A 140 7.94 15.51 3.89
C THR A 140 7.18 15.45 5.21
N GLU A 141 7.71 16.09 6.24
CA GLU A 141 7.09 16.13 7.56
C GLU A 141 5.71 16.81 7.51
N GLU A 142 5.57 17.89 6.74
CA GLU A 142 4.32 18.64 6.59
C GLU A 142 3.21 17.77 5.98
N SER A 143 3.57 16.80 5.14
CA SER A 143 2.62 15.83 4.60
C SER A 143 2.35 14.69 5.58
N LEU A 144 3.40 14.07 6.14
CA LEU A 144 3.27 12.85 6.95
C LEU A 144 2.65 13.11 8.32
N ARG A 145 3.02 14.20 9.00
CA ARG A 145 2.60 14.47 10.38
C ARG A 145 1.07 14.53 10.52
N PRO A 146 0.32 15.29 9.70
CA PRO A 146 -1.15 15.30 9.78
C PRO A 146 -1.77 13.92 9.56
N TRP A 147 -1.24 13.10 8.65
CA TRP A 147 -1.75 11.74 8.43
C TRP A 147 -1.59 10.86 9.67
N PHE A 148 -0.40 10.81 10.26
CA PHE A 148 -0.16 9.99 11.46
C PHE A 148 -0.93 10.52 12.69
N GLU A 149 -1.04 11.84 12.86
CA GLU A 149 -1.85 12.44 13.92
C GLU A 149 -3.36 12.19 13.75
N SER A 150 -3.83 11.91 12.53
CA SER A 150 -5.23 11.51 12.28
C SER A 150 -5.56 10.07 12.70
N GLY A 151 -4.55 9.26 13.04
CA GLY A 151 -4.73 7.87 13.51
C GLY A 151 -4.56 6.79 12.44
N VAL A 152 -3.96 7.10 11.28
CA VAL A 152 -3.71 6.08 10.24
C VAL A 152 -2.78 4.97 10.73
N SER A 153 -3.03 3.74 10.28
CA SER A 153 -2.20 2.57 10.61
C SER A 153 -0.93 2.51 9.78
N ALA A 154 -1.01 3.00 8.54
CA ALA A 154 0.07 3.07 7.56
C ALA A 154 -0.22 4.18 6.54
N VAL A 155 0.72 4.50 5.66
CA VAL A 155 0.49 5.39 4.51
C VAL A 155 1.03 4.76 3.23
N GLY A 156 0.30 4.91 2.13
CA GLY A 156 0.72 4.47 0.81
C GLY A 156 1.45 5.58 0.06
N MET A 157 2.74 5.37 -0.23
CA MET A 157 3.59 6.31 -0.95
C MET A 157 3.90 5.79 -2.35
N GLY A 158 3.56 6.58 -3.37
CA GLY A 158 3.82 6.26 -4.78
C GLY A 158 5.00 7.03 -5.35
N SER A 159 4.73 7.83 -6.37
CA SER A 159 5.72 8.61 -7.14
C SER A 159 6.51 9.64 -6.34
N LYS A 160 6.07 9.98 -5.13
CA LYS A 160 6.79 10.89 -4.22
C LYS A 160 8.03 10.22 -3.61
N LEU A 161 7.93 8.94 -3.29
CA LEU A 161 9.06 8.14 -2.83
C LEU A 161 9.89 7.63 -4.02
N VAL A 162 9.24 6.94 -4.95
CA VAL A 162 9.87 6.37 -6.15
C VAL A 162 9.61 7.30 -7.33
N SER A 163 10.41 8.37 -7.45
CA SER A 163 10.23 9.35 -8.52
C SER A 163 10.58 8.78 -9.89
N ASN A 164 10.04 9.39 -10.95
CA ASN A 164 10.38 9.01 -12.32
C ASN A 164 11.87 9.20 -12.62
N ASP A 165 12.52 10.17 -12.00
CA ASP A 165 13.94 10.44 -12.21
C ASP A 165 14.81 9.35 -11.58
N ILE A 166 14.50 8.92 -10.35
CA ILE A 166 15.15 7.75 -9.72
C ILE A 166 15.04 6.51 -10.61
N LEU A 167 13.86 6.28 -11.21
CA LEU A 167 13.64 5.13 -12.09
C LEU A 167 14.42 5.24 -13.40
N LYS A 168 14.47 6.42 -14.03
CA LYS A 168 15.17 6.66 -15.30
C LYS A 168 16.69 6.57 -15.13
N ASP A 169 17.21 7.15 -14.06
CA ASP A 169 18.65 7.28 -13.83
C ASP A 169 19.22 6.07 -13.09
N GLY A 170 18.37 5.16 -12.61
CA GLY A 170 18.80 3.99 -11.84
C GLY A 170 19.43 4.38 -10.50
N ALA A 171 19.01 5.49 -9.91
CA ALA A 171 19.56 6.07 -8.68
C ALA A 171 19.13 5.28 -7.42
N TRP A 172 19.56 4.02 -7.32
CA TRP A 172 19.12 3.10 -6.26
C TRP A 172 19.66 3.46 -4.88
N ASP A 173 20.86 4.02 -4.80
CA ASP A 173 21.46 4.49 -3.53
C ASP A 173 20.69 5.70 -2.98
N GLU A 174 20.22 6.57 -3.87
CA GLU A 174 19.35 7.69 -3.51
C GLU A 174 18.01 7.17 -2.99
N LEU A 175 17.42 6.17 -3.65
CA LEU A 175 16.18 5.55 -3.19
C LEU A 175 16.34 4.89 -1.82
N GLU A 176 17.48 4.25 -1.55
CA GLU A 176 17.78 3.67 -0.24
C GLU A 176 17.84 4.73 0.85
N THR A 177 18.61 5.80 0.60
CA THR A 177 18.73 6.93 1.54
C THR A 177 17.37 7.56 1.81
N ARG A 178 16.62 7.89 0.75
CA ARG A 178 15.28 8.47 0.85
C ARG A 178 14.31 7.58 1.62
N SER A 179 14.36 6.27 1.40
CA SER A 179 13.52 5.29 2.11
C SER A 179 13.86 5.27 3.61
N ARG A 180 15.15 5.28 3.94
CA ARG A 180 15.64 5.32 5.33
C ARG A 180 15.21 6.58 6.06
N ASP A 181 15.46 7.74 5.46
CA ASP A 181 15.11 9.05 6.03
C ASP A 181 13.59 9.14 6.26
N THR A 182 12.79 8.65 5.31
CA THR A 182 11.32 8.62 5.44
C THR A 182 10.89 7.73 6.61
N VAL A 183 11.47 6.53 6.75
CA VAL A 183 11.16 5.63 7.87
C VAL A 183 11.56 6.23 9.21
N GLU A 184 12.72 6.89 9.30
CA GLU A 184 13.19 7.58 10.50
C GLU A 184 12.30 8.77 10.87
N LEU A 185 11.86 9.56 9.89
CA LEU A 185 10.91 10.64 10.09
C LEU A 185 9.56 10.13 10.63
N ILE A 186 9.02 9.04 10.04
CA ILE A 186 7.77 8.43 10.51
C ILE A 186 7.91 7.94 11.97
N LYS A 187 9.04 7.32 12.32
CA LYS A 187 9.36 6.90 13.70
C LYS A 187 9.34 8.09 14.66
N SER A 188 10.02 9.17 14.29
CA SER A 188 10.04 10.44 15.05
C SER A 188 8.63 11.00 15.25
N ILE A 189 7.81 11.09 14.18
CA ILE A 189 6.42 11.57 14.25
C ILE A 189 5.57 10.71 15.20
N ARG A 190 5.75 9.39 15.18
CA ARG A 190 4.99 8.44 16.01
C ARG A 190 5.51 8.31 17.45
N GLY A 191 6.66 8.91 17.76
CA GLY A 191 7.34 8.78 19.05
C GLY A 191 7.77 7.35 19.37
N ARG A 192 8.22 6.57 18.36
CA ARG A 192 8.67 5.17 18.51
C ARG A 192 9.93 4.88 17.72
#